data_AF-A0A1H8E431-F1
#
_entry.id   AF-A0A1H8E431-F1
#
_cell.length_a   1.000
_cell.length_b   1.000
_cell.length_c   1.000
_cell.angle_alpha   90.00
_cell.angle_beta   90.00
_cell.angle_gamma   90.00
#
_symmetry.space_group_name_H-M   'P 1'
#
loop_
_entity.id
_entity.type
_entity.pdbx_description
1 polymer ?
#
loop_
_entity_poly.entity_id
_entity_poly.type
_entity_poly.pdbx_seq_one_letter_code
_entity_poly.pdbx_strand_id
1 'polypeptide(L)'
;MKATYSLHHINSATHFGFDADDYSRFKFGDGEVSSYFGTDLADGFIAKHLSKQPIKQQIVVISSPYSFIPTATFAMKNHFVCKLNRWLANHGYPVVQETKVHRTITYKEDYGELDAEQRINLIGNDSFHIDKDFLTGKTLLFLDDIKITGSHERMIMKMVDEYGLQNDIYMLYFAELVNKNIHPNIENYLNYHHVKNIYHLDDIIKGNDFCINTRIVKYILNYDHESFCIFIQDQGSNFINLLYDMALGNGYHTIEAYAPNLNFIKQNLLINNNKLIQHGN
;
A
#
# COMPACT_ATOMS: atom_id res chain seq x y z
N MET A 1 -7.49 -9.10 -23.32
CA MET A 1 -6.07 -8.67 -23.42
C MET A 1 -5.48 -8.55 -22.03
N LYS A 2 -4.25 -9.01 -21.80
CA LYS A 2 -3.52 -8.87 -20.52
C LYS A 2 -2.21 -8.12 -20.82
N ALA A 3 -1.99 -6.96 -20.19
CA ALA A 3 -0.82 -6.12 -20.43
C ALA A 3 -0.20 -5.62 -19.12
N THR A 4 1.10 -5.36 -19.12
CA THR A 4 1.82 -4.77 -17.99
C THR A 4 2.44 -3.45 -18.42
N TYR A 5 2.36 -2.44 -17.56
CA TYR A 5 3.02 -1.16 -17.72
C TYR A 5 3.71 -0.79 -16.41
N SER A 6 4.97 -0.38 -16.49
CA SER A 6 5.74 0.19 -15.40
C SER A 6 6.29 1.55 -15.84
N LEU A 7 6.23 2.55 -14.96
CA LEU A 7 6.74 3.89 -15.27
C LEU A 7 8.28 3.91 -15.28
N HIS A 8 8.89 3.36 -14.22
CA HIS A 8 10.34 3.30 -14.07
C HIS A 8 10.87 1.87 -14.24
N HIS A 9 12.01 1.72 -14.92
CA HIS A 9 12.68 0.44 -15.12
C HIS A 9 14.02 0.42 -14.38
N ILE A 10 14.10 -0.35 -13.30
CA ILE A 10 15.29 -0.49 -12.48
C ILE A 10 16.26 -1.43 -13.20
N ASN A 11 17.29 -0.82 -13.80
CA ASN A 11 18.39 -1.52 -14.49
C ASN A 11 19.68 -1.53 -13.68
N SER A 12 19.76 -0.73 -12.61
CA SER A 12 20.95 -0.53 -11.77
C SER A 12 20.57 -0.62 -10.30
N ALA A 13 21.48 -1.11 -9.47
CA ALA A 13 21.30 -1.17 -8.02
C ALA A 13 21.46 0.19 -7.33
N THR A 14 21.85 1.24 -8.06
CA THR A 14 22.07 2.59 -7.54
C THR A 14 21.30 3.69 -8.29
N HIS A 15 20.63 3.33 -9.40
CA HIS A 15 19.88 4.28 -10.22
C HIS A 15 18.52 3.67 -10.57
N PHE A 16 17.47 4.15 -9.88
CA PHE A 16 16.13 3.55 -9.93
C PHE A 16 15.16 4.29 -10.88
N GLY A 17 15.49 5.54 -11.23
CA GLY A 17 14.60 6.43 -11.98
C GLY A 17 13.69 7.29 -11.09
N PHE A 18 13.76 7.09 -9.78
CA PHE A 18 13.09 7.85 -8.72
C PHE A 18 14.02 7.90 -7.50
N ASP A 19 13.72 8.77 -6.54
CA ASP A 19 14.48 8.90 -5.31
C ASP A 19 14.17 7.75 -4.32
N ALA A 20 15.22 7.13 -3.77
CA ALA A 20 15.07 5.99 -2.87
C ALA A 20 14.55 6.39 -1.48
N ASP A 21 14.90 7.58 -0.98
CA ASP A 21 14.32 8.13 0.26
C ASP A 21 12.83 8.34 0.07
N ASP A 22 12.42 8.93 -1.04
CA ASP A 22 11.01 9.12 -1.34
C ASP A 22 10.25 7.80 -1.40
N TYR A 23 10.79 6.77 -2.06
CA TYR A 23 10.15 5.46 -2.05
C TYR A 23 10.02 4.89 -0.63
N SER A 24 11.05 5.01 0.20
CA SER A 24 10.98 4.60 1.60
C SER A 24 9.88 5.37 2.35
N ARG A 25 9.86 6.70 2.25
CA ARG A 25 8.85 7.57 2.88
C ARG A 25 7.43 7.24 2.43
N PHE A 26 7.23 7.02 1.13
CA PHE A 26 5.97 6.55 0.54
C PHE A 26 5.48 5.27 1.22
N LYS A 27 6.37 4.28 1.40
CA LYS A 27 6.01 3.00 2.04
C LYS A 27 5.58 3.14 3.50
N PHE A 28 5.99 4.23 4.15
CA PHE A 28 5.64 4.59 5.52
C PHE A 28 4.55 5.66 5.64
N GLY A 29 3.96 6.10 4.54
CA GLY A 29 2.74 6.93 4.56
C GLY A 29 2.94 8.40 4.24
N ASP A 30 4.04 8.78 3.61
CA ASP A 30 4.22 10.14 3.11
C ASP A 30 3.23 10.42 1.95
N GLY A 31 2.25 11.29 2.20
CA GLY A 31 1.21 11.63 1.24
C GLY A 31 1.67 12.58 0.13
N GLU A 32 2.67 13.43 0.39
CA GLU A 32 3.24 14.29 -0.64
C GLU A 32 3.92 13.41 -1.70
N VAL A 33 4.68 12.41 -1.25
CA VAL A 33 5.27 11.40 -2.14
C VAL A 33 4.21 10.58 -2.87
N SER A 34 3.20 10.09 -2.14
CA SER A 34 2.08 9.36 -2.73
C SER A 34 1.40 10.15 -3.86
N SER A 35 1.30 11.47 -3.69
CA SER A 35 0.66 12.39 -4.64
C SER A 35 1.41 12.47 -5.95
N TYR A 36 2.71 12.72 -5.92
CA TYR A 36 3.48 12.87 -7.15
C TYR A 36 3.75 11.50 -7.79
N PHE A 37 3.99 10.41 -7.03
CA PHE A 37 4.06 9.05 -7.60
C PHE A 37 2.77 8.66 -8.34
N GLY A 38 1.60 8.95 -7.76
CA GLY A 38 0.32 8.66 -8.39
C GLY A 38 0.07 9.49 -9.65
N THR A 39 0.44 10.77 -9.60
CA THR A 39 0.30 11.70 -10.72
C THR A 39 1.22 11.32 -11.88
N ASP A 40 2.48 11.01 -11.60
CA ASP A 40 3.49 10.64 -12.59
C ASP A 40 3.12 9.30 -13.27
N LEU A 41 2.65 8.33 -12.49
CA LEU A 41 2.17 7.05 -13.03
C LEU A 41 0.98 7.26 -13.98
N ALA A 42 0.05 8.15 -13.62
CA ALA A 42 -1.09 8.48 -14.48
C ALA A 42 -0.64 9.18 -15.77
N ASP A 43 0.23 10.17 -15.67
CA ASP A 43 0.76 10.90 -16.82
C ASP A 43 1.53 9.97 -17.78
N GLY A 44 2.37 9.10 -17.24
CA GLY A 44 3.08 8.09 -18.01
C GLY A 44 2.14 7.12 -18.72
N PHE A 45 1.14 6.58 -18.01
CA PHE A 45 0.16 5.66 -18.59
C PHE A 45 -0.69 6.34 -19.68
N ILE A 46 -1.13 7.58 -19.45
CA ILE A 46 -1.87 8.38 -20.43
C ILE A 46 -1.04 8.59 -21.69
N ALA A 47 0.21 9.04 -21.56
CA ALA A 47 1.06 9.37 -22.70
C ALA A 47 1.46 8.14 -23.52
N LYS A 48 1.72 7.00 -22.85
CA LYS A 48 2.19 5.78 -23.51
C LYS A 48 1.06 4.92 -24.07
N HIS A 49 -0.10 4.90 -23.41
CA HIS A 49 -1.23 4.05 -23.78
C HIS A 49 -2.44 4.86 -24.23
N LEU A 50 -3.08 5.61 -23.32
CA LEU A 50 -4.43 6.14 -23.57
C LEU A 50 -4.48 7.20 -24.68
N SER A 51 -3.45 8.02 -24.83
CA SER A 51 -3.38 9.04 -25.88
C SER A 51 -3.17 8.44 -27.27
N LYS A 52 -2.65 7.21 -27.36
CA LYS A 52 -2.45 6.49 -28.62
C LYS A 52 -3.65 5.61 -28.97
N GLN A 53 -4.17 4.93 -27.95
CA GLN A 53 -5.32 4.04 -28.07
C GLN A 53 -6.21 4.20 -26.82
N PRO A 54 -7.18 5.14 -26.86
CA PRO A 54 -8.08 5.36 -25.75
C PRO A 54 -8.90 4.10 -25.44
N ILE A 55 -9.04 3.77 -24.16
CA ILE A 55 -9.96 2.74 -23.68
C ILE A 55 -11.37 3.33 -23.73
N LYS A 56 -12.27 2.72 -24.50
CA LYS A 56 -13.66 3.19 -24.66
C LYS A 56 -14.62 2.56 -23.66
N GLN A 57 -14.26 1.39 -23.13
CA GLN A 57 -15.00 0.69 -22.10
C GLN A 57 -14.90 1.43 -20.76
N GLN A 58 -15.85 1.18 -19.86
CA GLN A 58 -15.76 1.66 -18.49
C GLN A 58 -14.47 1.13 -17.84
N ILE A 59 -13.66 2.03 -17.29
CA ILE A 59 -12.43 1.70 -16.57
C ILE A 59 -12.77 1.45 -15.09
N VAL A 60 -12.18 0.41 -14.51
CA VAL A 60 -12.17 0.17 -13.06
C VAL A 60 -10.72 0.15 -12.57
N VAL A 61 -10.40 1.05 -11.64
CA VAL A 61 -9.09 1.07 -10.97
C VAL A 61 -9.19 0.29 -9.65
N ILE A 62 -8.21 -0.59 -9.43
CA ILE A 62 -8.18 -1.54 -8.31
C ILE A 62 -6.79 -1.45 -7.67
N SER A 63 -6.71 -1.12 -6.39
CA SER A 63 -5.43 -1.14 -5.65
C SER A 63 -5.04 -2.56 -5.24
N SER A 64 -3.80 -2.73 -4.78
CA SER A 64 -3.36 -3.96 -4.11
C SER A 64 -4.35 -4.39 -3.01
N PRO A 65 -4.62 -5.70 -2.83
CA PRO A 65 -5.58 -6.20 -1.86
C PRO A 65 -5.20 -5.83 -0.42
N TYR A 66 -6.20 -5.50 0.40
CA TYR A 66 -6.01 -5.26 1.82
C TYR A 66 -7.24 -5.66 2.64
N SER A 67 -7.04 -5.91 3.93
CA SER A 67 -8.10 -6.19 4.89
C SER A 67 -8.71 -4.87 5.39
N PHE A 68 -8.45 -4.44 6.62
CA PHE A 68 -9.00 -3.18 7.13
C PHE A 68 -8.10 -1.99 6.79
N ILE A 69 -6.80 -2.09 7.08
CA ILE A 69 -5.86 -0.97 6.89
C ILE A 69 -5.40 -0.92 5.42
N PRO A 70 -5.50 0.22 4.72
CA PRO A 70 -5.01 0.37 3.36
C PRO A 70 -3.49 0.13 3.22
N THR A 71 -3.04 -0.10 1.99
CA THR A 71 -1.61 -0.11 1.62
C THR A 71 -1.13 1.31 1.25
N ALA A 72 0.18 1.54 1.21
CA ALA A 72 0.74 2.79 0.67
C ALA A 72 0.27 3.03 -0.78
N THR A 73 0.21 1.97 -1.59
CA THR A 73 -0.35 1.99 -2.96
C THR A 73 -1.76 2.55 -3.02
N PHE A 74 -2.59 2.37 -1.99
CA PHE A 74 -3.94 2.92 -1.96
C PHE A 74 -3.93 4.47 -2.00
N ALA A 75 -3.02 5.11 -1.26
CA ALA A 75 -2.85 6.55 -1.29
C ALA A 75 -2.39 7.02 -2.69
N MET A 76 -1.36 6.39 -3.24
CA MET A 76 -0.90 6.65 -4.62
C MET A 76 -2.03 6.49 -5.66
N LYS A 77 -2.85 5.45 -5.52
CA LYS A 77 -3.99 5.17 -6.38
C LYS A 77 -5.02 6.30 -6.36
N ASN A 78 -5.27 6.95 -5.21
CA ASN A 78 -6.20 8.09 -5.15
C ASN A 78 -5.75 9.23 -6.08
N HIS A 79 -4.45 9.56 -6.05
CA HIS A 79 -3.90 10.61 -6.90
C HIS A 79 -3.84 10.21 -8.38
N PHE A 80 -3.50 8.94 -8.65
CA PHE A 80 -3.60 8.37 -10.00
C PHE A 80 -5.02 8.52 -10.59
N VAL A 81 -6.05 8.13 -9.82
CA VAL A 81 -7.45 8.21 -10.25
C VAL A 81 -7.86 9.67 -10.48
N CYS A 82 -7.52 10.57 -9.56
CA CYS A 82 -7.80 12.00 -9.72
C CYS A 82 -7.18 12.57 -11.00
N LYS A 83 -5.91 12.23 -11.28
CA LYS A 83 -5.22 12.70 -12.49
C LYS A 83 -5.81 12.10 -13.76
N LEU A 84 -6.08 10.79 -13.76
CA LEU A 84 -6.69 10.08 -14.87
C LEU A 84 -8.10 10.58 -15.18
N ASN A 85 -8.94 10.81 -14.17
CA ASN A 85 -10.29 11.33 -14.35
C ASN A 85 -10.33 12.72 -14.98
N ARG A 86 -9.39 13.60 -14.61
CA ARG A 86 -9.26 14.92 -15.26
C ARG A 86 -8.99 14.76 -16.76
N TRP A 87 -8.08 13.85 -17.13
CA TRP A 87 -7.79 13.59 -18.54
C TRP A 87 -9.00 12.97 -19.26
N LEU A 88 -9.64 11.95 -18.69
CA LEU A 88 -10.81 11.28 -19.27
C LEU A 88 -11.97 12.26 -19.51
N ALA A 89 -12.31 13.07 -18.50
CA ALA A 89 -13.36 14.07 -18.60
C ALA A 89 -13.07 15.11 -19.69
N ASN A 90 -11.84 15.60 -19.77
CA ASN A 90 -11.42 16.57 -20.79
C ASN A 90 -11.49 16.01 -22.22
N HIS A 91 -11.47 14.69 -22.40
CA HIS A 91 -11.53 14.02 -23.70
C HIS A 91 -12.89 13.35 -23.97
N GLY A 92 -13.90 13.57 -23.10
CA GLY A 92 -15.25 13.03 -23.26
C GLY A 92 -15.37 11.51 -23.02
N TYR A 93 -14.45 10.92 -22.25
CA TYR A 93 -14.50 9.51 -21.87
C TYR A 93 -15.17 9.31 -20.50
N PRO A 94 -15.75 8.12 -20.22
CA PRO A 94 -16.25 7.79 -18.90
C PRO A 94 -15.16 7.89 -17.84
N VAL A 95 -15.46 8.53 -16.72
CA VAL A 95 -14.56 8.57 -15.55
C VAL A 95 -14.42 7.18 -14.93
N VAL A 96 -13.31 6.96 -14.24
CA VAL A 96 -12.98 5.72 -13.54
C VAL A 96 -14.02 5.38 -12.48
N GLN A 97 -14.35 4.10 -12.40
CA GLN A 97 -14.97 3.50 -11.22
C GLN A 97 -13.90 2.79 -10.38
N GLU A 98 -14.17 2.59 -9.10
CA GLU A 98 -13.23 1.94 -8.20
C GLU A 98 -13.88 0.73 -7.52
N THR A 99 -13.08 -0.28 -7.23
CA THR A 99 -13.47 -1.37 -6.33
C THR A 99 -12.25 -1.86 -5.55
N LYS A 100 -12.51 -2.73 -4.58
CA LYS A 100 -11.50 -3.31 -3.70
C LYS A 100 -11.49 -4.83 -3.84
N VAL A 101 -10.28 -5.39 -3.89
CA VAL A 101 -10.08 -6.81 -3.61
C VAL A 101 -10.01 -6.98 -2.10
N HIS A 102 -11.00 -7.65 -1.52
CA HIS A 102 -11.05 -7.95 -0.10
C HIS A 102 -10.12 -9.13 0.21
N ARG A 103 -9.24 -8.95 1.21
CA ARG A 103 -8.37 -10.01 1.73
C ARG A 103 -8.88 -10.48 3.10
N THR A 104 -9.09 -11.79 3.24
CA THR A 104 -9.73 -12.37 4.44
C THR A 104 -8.76 -12.58 5.61
N ILE A 105 -7.47 -12.84 5.37
CA ILE A 105 -6.51 -13.19 6.43
C ILE A 105 -5.37 -12.16 6.49
N THR A 106 -4.93 -11.83 7.71
CA THR A 106 -3.78 -10.96 7.95
C THR A 106 -2.75 -11.69 8.82
N TYR A 107 -1.65 -12.14 8.21
CA TYR A 107 -0.60 -12.86 8.92
C TYR A 107 0.38 -11.90 9.62
N LYS A 108 0.97 -12.39 10.71
CA LYS A 108 2.06 -11.75 11.47
C LYS A 108 3.40 -11.80 10.73
N GLU A 109 3.68 -12.89 10.02
CA GLU A 109 5.02 -13.20 9.52
C GLU A 109 5.45 -12.23 8.40
N ASP A 110 6.56 -11.54 8.62
CA ASP A 110 7.21 -10.71 7.62
C ASP A 110 7.67 -11.58 6.45
N TYR A 111 7.30 -11.16 5.23
CA TYR A 111 7.65 -11.85 3.97
C TYR A 111 9.17 -12.07 3.80
N GLY A 112 10.02 -11.38 4.57
CA GLY A 112 11.48 -11.43 4.49
C GLY A 112 12.14 -12.70 5.03
N GLU A 113 11.55 -13.36 6.03
CA GLU A 113 12.20 -14.45 6.79
C GLU A 113 11.78 -15.87 6.34
N LEU A 114 10.75 -15.98 5.51
CA LEU A 114 10.20 -17.28 5.07
C LEU A 114 10.94 -17.85 3.85
N ASP A 115 11.15 -19.16 3.85
CA ASP A 115 11.68 -19.90 2.69
C ASP A 115 10.66 -19.98 1.54
N ALA A 116 11.10 -20.44 0.37
CA ALA A 116 10.28 -20.45 -0.84
C ALA A 116 9.01 -21.35 -0.72
N GLU A 117 9.07 -22.42 0.06
CA GLU A 117 7.98 -23.40 0.20
C GLU A 117 6.93 -22.90 1.22
N GLN A 118 7.40 -22.32 2.33
CA GLN A 118 6.57 -21.63 3.32
C GLN A 118 5.84 -20.43 2.70
N ARG A 119 6.53 -19.66 1.85
CA ARG A 119 5.89 -18.56 1.08
C ARG A 119 4.74 -19.07 0.21
N ILE A 120 4.88 -20.22 -0.45
CA ILE A 120 3.84 -20.78 -1.32
C ILE A 120 2.63 -21.25 -0.51
N ASN A 121 2.83 -21.93 0.62
CA ASN A 121 1.75 -22.44 1.46
C ASN A 121 0.94 -21.32 2.15
N LEU A 122 1.58 -20.24 2.59
CA LEU A 122 0.89 -19.06 3.14
C LEU A 122 0.13 -18.29 2.06
N ILE A 123 0.72 -18.10 0.88
CA ILE A 123 0.04 -17.49 -0.28
C ILE A 123 -1.15 -18.33 -0.74
N GLY A 124 -1.09 -19.66 -0.60
CA GLY A 124 -2.16 -20.59 -0.96
C GLY A 124 -3.43 -20.44 -0.11
N ASN A 125 -3.33 -19.90 1.11
CA ASN A 125 -4.44 -19.72 2.04
C ASN A 125 -5.08 -18.32 1.99
N ASP A 126 -4.49 -17.36 1.26
CA ASP A 126 -5.11 -16.07 1.05
C ASP A 126 -6.37 -16.21 0.19
N SER A 127 -7.53 -16.01 0.80
CA SER A 127 -8.79 -15.86 0.07
C SER A 127 -8.98 -14.40 -0.33
N PHE A 128 -9.15 -14.17 -1.63
CA PHE A 128 -9.49 -12.88 -2.20
C PHE A 128 -10.93 -12.86 -2.64
N HIS A 129 -11.64 -11.76 -2.37
CA HIS A 129 -13.02 -11.59 -2.82
C HIS A 129 -13.16 -10.30 -3.62
N ILE A 130 -13.78 -10.40 -4.79
CA ILE A 130 -14.08 -9.29 -5.67
C ILE A 130 -15.46 -9.50 -6.32
N ASP A 131 -16.19 -8.41 -6.53
CA ASP A 131 -17.50 -8.43 -7.17
C ASP A 131 -17.35 -8.66 -8.69
N LYS A 132 -17.47 -9.92 -9.12
CA LYS A 132 -17.36 -10.31 -10.52
C LYS A 132 -18.43 -9.65 -11.41
N ASP A 133 -19.66 -9.56 -10.92
CA ASP A 133 -20.78 -9.05 -11.71
C ASP A 133 -20.58 -7.57 -12.00
N PHE A 134 -20.12 -6.81 -10.99
CA PHE A 134 -19.72 -5.43 -11.16
C PHE A 134 -18.62 -5.25 -12.21
N LEU A 135 -17.69 -6.20 -12.35
CA LEU A 135 -16.56 -6.07 -13.30
C LEU A 135 -16.92 -6.43 -14.74
N THR A 136 -18.06 -7.08 -14.99
CA THR A 136 -18.39 -7.61 -16.32
C THR A 136 -18.37 -6.52 -17.40
N GLY A 137 -17.63 -6.78 -18.49
CA GLY A 137 -17.53 -5.87 -19.65
C GLY A 137 -16.66 -4.62 -19.46
N LYS A 138 -15.96 -4.50 -18.33
CA LYS A 138 -15.10 -3.35 -18.00
C LYS A 138 -13.62 -3.61 -18.31
N THR A 139 -12.80 -2.56 -18.34
CA THR A 139 -11.33 -2.68 -18.39
C THR A 139 -10.77 -2.46 -16.99
N LEU A 140 -9.92 -3.38 -16.53
CA LEU A 140 -9.41 -3.39 -15.17
C LEU A 140 -7.96 -2.87 -15.15
N LEU A 141 -7.69 -1.89 -14.28
CA LEU A 141 -6.34 -1.41 -14.00
C LEU A 141 -5.99 -1.80 -12.57
N PHE A 142 -5.14 -2.81 -12.41
CA PHE A 142 -4.58 -3.18 -11.10
C PHE A 142 -3.32 -2.36 -10.86
N LEU A 143 -3.28 -1.62 -9.76
CA LEU A 143 -2.16 -0.78 -9.39
C LEU A 143 -1.38 -1.42 -8.25
N ASP A 144 -0.06 -1.41 -8.40
CA ASP A 144 0.88 -1.71 -7.34
C ASP A 144 2.07 -0.75 -7.41
N ASP A 145 2.89 -0.73 -6.37
CA ASP A 145 4.01 0.21 -6.29
C ASP A 145 5.23 -0.29 -7.06
N ILE A 146 5.68 -1.53 -6.82
CA ILE A 146 6.89 -2.05 -7.45
C ILE A 146 6.76 -3.53 -7.83
N LYS A 147 7.22 -3.87 -9.04
CA LYS A 147 7.33 -5.25 -9.50
C LYS A 147 8.77 -5.73 -9.38
N ILE A 148 9.05 -6.59 -8.41
CA ILE A 148 10.38 -7.18 -8.21
C ILE A 148 10.46 -8.60 -8.80
N THR A 149 9.68 -9.52 -8.24
CA THR A 149 9.65 -10.94 -8.67
C THR A 149 8.40 -11.30 -9.47
N GLY A 150 7.44 -10.36 -9.59
CA GLY A 150 6.12 -10.61 -10.17
C GLY A 150 5.21 -11.51 -9.32
N SER A 151 5.55 -11.79 -8.06
CA SER A 151 4.76 -12.68 -7.18
C SER A 151 3.34 -12.15 -6.95
N HIS A 152 3.21 -10.84 -6.73
CA HIS A 152 1.91 -10.19 -6.58
C HIS A 152 1.10 -10.22 -7.90
N GLU A 153 1.74 -10.00 -9.05
CA GLU A 153 1.11 -10.15 -10.37
C GLU A 153 0.52 -11.55 -10.55
N ARG A 154 1.32 -12.60 -10.26
CA ARG A 154 0.86 -13.99 -10.34
C ARG A 154 -0.32 -14.29 -9.42
N MET A 155 -0.32 -13.72 -8.21
CA MET A 155 -1.42 -13.87 -7.25
C MET A 155 -2.72 -13.22 -7.77
N ILE A 156 -2.65 -11.98 -8.30
CA ILE A 156 -3.80 -11.31 -8.92
C ILE A 156 -4.29 -12.09 -10.13
N MET A 157 -3.38 -12.59 -10.97
CA MET A 157 -3.77 -13.37 -12.14
C MET A 157 -4.41 -14.72 -11.78
N LYS A 158 -3.96 -15.36 -10.70
CA LYS A 158 -4.61 -16.56 -10.16
C LYS A 158 -6.06 -16.25 -9.74
N MET A 159 -6.29 -15.17 -9.00
CA MET A 159 -7.63 -14.71 -8.63
C MET A 159 -8.49 -14.42 -9.88
N VAL A 160 -7.94 -13.73 -10.87
CA VAL A 160 -8.62 -13.45 -12.16
C VAL A 160 -9.09 -14.75 -12.81
N ASP A 161 -8.24 -15.76 -12.86
CA ASP A 161 -8.54 -17.05 -13.49
C ASP A 161 -9.54 -17.87 -12.64
N GLU A 162 -9.42 -17.88 -11.31
CA GLU A 162 -10.36 -18.53 -10.38
C GLU A 162 -11.77 -17.95 -10.47
N TYR A 163 -11.88 -16.62 -10.57
CA TYR A 163 -13.16 -15.94 -10.76
C TYR A 163 -13.64 -15.99 -12.22
N GLY A 164 -12.82 -16.49 -13.16
CA GLY A 164 -13.14 -16.58 -14.57
C GLY A 164 -13.39 -15.22 -15.23
N LEU A 165 -12.68 -14.18 -14.81
CA LEU A 165 -12.82 -12.82 -15.34
C LEU A 165 -12.30 -12.77 -16.79
N GLN A 166 -13.13 -12.24 -17.70
CA GLN A 166 -12.81 -12.15 -19.14
C GLN A 166 -12.41 -10.74 -19.58
N ASN A 167 -12.07 -9.89 -18.62
CA ASN A 167 -11.79 -8.48 -18.85
C ASN A 167 -10.48 -8.24 -19.60
N ASP A 168 -10.38 -7.07 -20.24
CA ASP A 168 -9.09 -6.50 -20.54
C ASP A 168 -8.45 -6.01 -19.24
N ILE A 169 -7.21 -6.43 -18.99
CA ILE A 169 -6.51 -6.20 -17.72
C ILE A 169 -5.16 -5.53 -18.00
N TYR A 170 -4.90 -4.46 -17.27
CA TYR A 170 -3.60 -3.82 -17.17
C TYR A 170 -3.07 -3.96 -15.75
N MET A 171 -1.85 -4.48 -15.63
CA MET A 171 -1.06 -4.44 -14.39
C MET A 171 -0.16 -3.20 -14.46
N LEU A 172 -0.40 -2.23 -13.58
CA LEU A 172 0.30 -0.96 -13.55
C LEU A 172 1.21 -0.90 -12.32
N TYR A 173 2.47 -0.52 -12.54
CA TYR A 173 3.48 -0.39 -11.51
C TYR A 173 4.16 0.98 -11.57
N PHE A 174 4.47 1.58 -10.43
CA PHE A 174 5.33 2.76 -10.41
C PHE A 174 6.76 2.38 -10.88
N ALA A 175 7.28 1.25 -10.42
CA ALA A 175 8.59 0.75 -10.87
C ALA A 175 8.62 -0.77 -11.12
N GLU A 176 9.57 -1.22 -11.95
CA GLU A 176 9.82 -2.64 -12.22
C GLU A 176 11.32 -2.96 -12.22
N LEU A 177 11.70 -4.02 -11.51
CA LEU A 177 13.04 -4.60 -11.59
C LEU A 177 13.18 -5.43 -12.86
N VAL A 178 13.70 -4.80 -13.92
CA VAL A 178 13.90 -5.44 -15.22
C VAL A 178 15.26 -6.16 -15.32
N ASN A 179 16.26 -5.74 -14.54
CA ASN A 179 17.58 -6.37 -14.53
C ASN A 179 17.60 -7.59 -13.60
N LYS A 180 17.56 -8.79 -14.22
CA LYS A 180 17.55 -10.09 -13.53
C LYS A 180 18.83 -10.41 -12.74
N ASN A 181 19.91 -9.66 -12.94
CA ASN A 181 21.16 -9.85 -12.19
C ASN A 181 21.15 -9.13 -10.83
N ILE A 182 20.19 -8.23 -10.60
CA ILE A 182 20.04 -7.57 -9.31
C ILE A 182 19.23 -8.48 -8.39
N HIS A 183 19.73 -8.68 -7.18
CA HIS A 183 19.07 -9.53 -6.20
C HIS A 183 17.72 -8.90 -5.76
N PRO A 184 16.63 -9.68 -5.64
CA PRO A 184 15.31 -9.19 -5.21
C PRO A 184 15.28 -8.42 -3.88
N ASN A 185 16.28 -8.62 -3.02
CA ASN A 185 16.44 -7.88 -1.76
C ASN A 185 16.63 -6.35 -1.95
N ILE A 186 16.81 -5.88 -3.18
CA ILE A 186 16.75 -4.45 -3.50
C ILE A 186 15.44 -3.81 -3.05
N GLU A 187 14.33 -4.56 -3.01
CA GLU A 187 13.06 -4.08 -2.47
C GLU A 187 13.20 -3.68 -0.99
N ASN A 188 13.90 -4.49 -0.20
CA ASN A 188 14.10 -4.22 1.22
C ASN A 188 14.99 -3.00 1.42
N TYR A 189 16.04 -2.86 0.60
CA TYR A 189 16.88 -1.67 0.57
C TYR A 189 16.04 -0.41 0.31
N LEU A 190 15.17 -0.43 -0.71
CA LEU A 190 14.30 0.68 -1.05
C LEU A 190 13.28 0.97 0.06
N ASN A 191 12.62 -0.06 0.61
CA ASN A 191 11.63 0.08 1.67
C ASN A 191 12.18 0.84 2.88
N TYR A 192 13.42 0.54 3.28
CA TYR A 192 14.06 1.10 4.47
C TYR A 192 15.17 2.08 4.12
N HIS A 193 15.16 2.71 2.94
CA HIS A 193 16.23 3.62 2.53
C HIS A 193 16.34 4.84 3.47
N HIS A 194 15.21 5.50 3.75
CA HIS A 194 15.09 6.62 4.69
C HIS A 194 14.80 6.12 6.11
N VAL A 195 13.76 5.29 6.26
CA VAL A 195 13.28 4.85 7.58
C VAL A 195 14.16 3.71 8.11
N LYS A 196 15.19 4.05 8.90
CA LYS A 196 16.07 3.07 9.57
C LYS A 196 15.62 2.62 10.96
N ASN A 197 14.79 3.42 11.63
CA ASN A 197 14.33 3.18 13.01
C ASN A 197 12.99 3.90 13.21
N ILE A 198 12.31 3.62 14.33
CA ILE A 198 10.98 4.18 14.62
C ILE A 198 10.95 5.71 14.69
N TYR A 199 12.05 6.37 15.07
CA TYR A 199 12.11 7.83 15.18
C TYR A 199 12.19 8.53 13.81
N HIS A 200 12.60 7.84 12.74
CA HIS A 200 12.49 8.35 11.37
C HIS A 200 11.04 8.38 10.84
N LEU A 201 10.05 7.99 11.65
CA LEU A 201 8.64 8.14 11.28
C LEU A 201 8.09 9.51 11.68
N ASP A 202 8.77 10.25 12.56
CA ASP A 202 8.24 11.50 13.12
C ASP A 202 7.97 12.54 12.05
N ASP A 203 8.90 12.75 11.13
CA ASP A 203 8.77 13.71 10.04
C ASP A 203 7.70 13.29 9.03
N ILE A 204 7.47 11.98 8.84
CA ILE A 204 6.40 11.44 8.01
C ILE A 204 5.04 11.62 8.68
N ILE A 205 4.91 11.28 9.96
CA ILE A 205 3.66 11.35 10.74
C ILE A 205 3.22 12.80 10.97
N LYS A 206 4.19 13.69 11.26
CA LYS A 206 3.94 15.12 11.49
C LYS A 206 3.75 15.89 10.18
N GLY A 207 3.93 15.24 9.01
CA GLY A 207 3.63 15.80 7.69
C GLY A 207 2.13 16.08 7.50
N ASN A 208 1.81 17.11 6.70
CA ASN A 208 0.42 17.56 6.51
C ASN A 208 -0.47 16.51 5.84
N ASP A 209 0.09 15.71 4.95
CA ASP A 209 -0.62 14.72 4.14
C ASP A 209 -0.37 13.27 4.61
N PHE A 210 -0.04 13.06 5.89
CA PHE A 210 0.23 11.72 6.40
C PHE A 210 -0.93 10.74 6.14
N CYS A 211 -0.59 9.60 5.51
CA CYS A 211 -1.52 8.54 5.15
C CYS A 211 -1.17 7.24 5.88
N ILE A 212 -1.92 6.91 6.93
CA ILE A 212 -1.71 5.67 7.67
C ILE A 212 -1.94 4.45 6.76
N ASN A 213 -1.06 3.45 6.90
CA ASN A 213 -1.13 2.22 6.11
C ASN A 213 -0.66 1.00 6.92
N THR A 214 -0.90 -0.19 6.38
CA THR A 214 -0.60 -1.44 7.10
C THR A 214 0.87 -1.61 7.48
N ARG A 215 1.82 -1.09 6.68
CA ARG A 215 3.26 -1.25 6.97
C ARG A 215 3.64 -0.45 8.20
N ILE A 216 3.28 0.84 8.28
CA ILE A 216 3.64 1.68 9.41
C ILE A 216 3.03 1.15 10.72
N VAL A 217 1.78 0.69 10.70
CA VAL A 217 1.13 0.09 11.88
C VAL A 217 1.88 -1.17 12.34
N LYS A 218 2.19 -2.09 11.43
CA LYS A 218 2.95 -3.31 11.77
C LYS A 218 4.36 -2.98 12.28
N TYR A 219 5.04 -2.05 11.62
CA TYR A 219 6.40 -1.64 11.96
C TYR A 219 6.48 -1.06 13.37
N ILE A 220 5.55 -0.16 13.71
CA ILE A 220 5.46 0.43 15.05
C ILE A 220 5.12 -0.64 16.10
N LEU A 221 4.13 -1.50 15.83
CA LEU A 221 3.70 -2.50 16.82
C LEU A 221 4.70 -3.64 17.04
N ASN A 222 5.51 -3.99 16.03
CA ASN A 222 6.60 -4.97 16.15
C ASN A 222 7.90 -4.40 16.73
N TYR A 223 7.98 -3.08 16.93
CA TYR A 223 9.19 -2.44 17.42
C TYR A 223 9.49 -2.85 18.87
N ASP A 224 10.76 -2.76 19.30
CA ASP A 224 11.12 -3.09 20.67
C ASP A 224 10.36 -2.21 21.67
N HIS A 225 9.96 -2.81 22.79
CA HIS A 225 9.00 -2.20 23.70
C HIS A 225 9.51 -0.88 24.31
N GLU A 226 10.80 -0.78 24.63
CA GLU A 226 11.38 0.41 25.26
C GLU A 226 11.37 1.60 24.29
N SER A 227 11.91 1.41 23.08
CA SER A 227 11.93 2.45 22.06
C SER A 227 10.52 2.84 21.61
N PHE A 228 9.62 1.85 21.50
CA PHE A 228 8.21 2.08 21.24
C PHE A 228 7.55 2.98 22.29
N CYS A 229 7.77 2.72 23.58
CA CYS A 229 7.18 3.52 24.66
C CYS A 229 7.63 4.99 24.56
N ILE A 230 8.93 5.22 24.34
CA ILE A 230 9.50 6.55 24.14
C ILE A 230 8.87 7.24 22.94
N PHE A 231 8.79 6.53 21.81
CA PHE A 231 8.22 7.06 20.57
C PHE A 231 6.75 7.47 20.76
N ILE A 232 5.91 6.60 21.32
CA ILE A 232 4.48 6.86 21.54
C ILE A 232 4.25 8.01 22.53
N GLN A 233 5.12 8.20 23.52
CA GLN A 233 5.02 9.31 24.47
C GLN A 233 5.23 10.69 23.82
N ASP A 234 5.99 10.77 22.72
CA ASP A 234 6.18 12.01 21.96
C ASP A 234 5.06 12.27 20.93
N GLN A 235 4.21 11.27 20.64
CA GLN A 235 3.18 11.41 19.62
C GLN A 235 1.94 12.16 20.12
N GLY A 236 1.30 12.89 19.20
CA GLY A 236 0.02 13.53 19.45
C GLY A 236 -1.12 12.51 19.65
N SER A 237 -2.10 12.87 20.48
CA SER A 237 -3.26 12.01 20.79
C SER A 237 -4.03 11.56 19.55
N ASN A 238 -4.14 12.41 18.52
CA ASN A 238 -4.82 12.07 17.26
C ASN A 238 -4.14 10.89 16.57
N PHE A 239 -2.80 10.89 16.48
CA PHE A 239 -2.06 9.78 15.88
C PHE A 239 -2.17 8.51 16.73
N ILE A 240 -2.07 8.62 18.06
CA ILE A 240 -2.17 7.44 18.95
C ILE A 240 -3.55 6.78 18.83
N ASN A 241 -4.64 7.55 18.78
CA ASN A 241 -5.98 7.02 18.55
C ASN A 241 -6.08 6.36 17.16
N LEU A 242 -5.60 7.03 16.11
CA LEU A 242 -5.60 6.49 14.76
C LEU A 242 -4.83 5.16 14.67
N LEU A 243 -3.63 5.09 15.25
CA LEU A 243 -2.82 3.86 15.31
C LEU A 243 -3.56 2.73 16.02
N TYR A 244 -4.19 3.02 17.16
CA TYR A 244 -4.94 2.05 17.94
C TYR A 244 -6.16 1.53 17.17
N ASP A 245 -6.96 2.43 16.59
CA ASP A 245 -8.16 2.09 15.83
C ASP A 245 -7.81 1.26 14.58
N MET A 246 -6.73 1.62 13.87
CA MET A 246 -6.24 0.84 12.74
C MET A 246 -5.82 -0.57 13.16
N ALA A 247 -5.09 -0.69 14.27
CA ALA A 247 -4.68 -1.98 14.80
C ALA A 247 -5.89 -2.85 15.21
N LEU A 248 -6.88 -2.26 15.89
CA LEU A 248 -8.10 -2.97 16.28
C LEU A 248 -8.91 -3.42 15.07
N GLY A 249 -9.15 -2.52 14.10
CA GLY A 249 -9.93 -2.83 12.91
C GLY A 249 -9.29 -3.92 12.05
N ASN A 250 -7.97 -4.06 12.10
CA ASN A 250 -7.24 -5.15 11.43
C ASN A 250 -7.03 -6.40 12.31
N GLY A 251 -7.68 -6.48 13.48
CA GLY A 251 -7.62 -7.65 14.36
C GLY A 251 -6.30 -7.83 15.11
N TYR A 252 -5.39 -6.85 15.11
CA TYR A 252 -4.04 -7.02 15.68
C TYR A 252 -4.01 -7.24 17.19
N HIS A 253 -5.09 -6.89 17.90
CA HIS A 253 -5.26 -7.23 19.32
C HIS A 253 -5.30 -8.74 19.61
N THR A 254 -5.52 -9.57 18.58
CA THR A 254 -5.50 -11.04 18.68
C THR A 254 -4.11 -11.64 18.45
N ILE A 255 -3.12 -10.82 18.07
CA ILE A 255 -1.77 -11.28 17.74
C ILE A 255 -0.87 -11.03 18.95
N GLU A 256 -0.37 -12.11 19.54
CA GLU A 256 0.39 -12.09 20.80
C GLU A 256 1.62 -11.16 20.76
N ALA A 257 2.35 -11.12 19.64
CA ALA A 257 3.53 -10.26 19.53
C ALA A 257 3.23 -8.76 19.61
N TYR A 258 2.03 -8.34 19.23
CA TYR A 258 1.63 -6.94 19.33
C TYR A 258 1.08 -6.57 20.71
N ALA A 259 0.78 -7.56 21.55
CA ALA A 259 0.12 -7.34 22.83
C ALA A 259 0.87 -6.37 23.76
N PRO A 260 2.21 -6.43 23.94
CA PRO A 260 2.91 -5.50 24.83
C PRO A 260 2.72 -4.03 24.41
N ASN A 261 2.92 -3.75 23.13
CA ASN A 261 2.85 -2.39 22.57
C ASN A 261 1.39 -1.89 22.47
N LEU A 262 0.44 -2.75 22.11
CA LEU A 262 -0.99 -2.40 22.11
C LEU A 262 -1.53 -2.12 23.52
N ASN A 263 -1.11 -2.91 24.52
CA ASN A 263 -1.52 -2.68 25.91
C ASN A 263 -1.01 -1.34 26.43
N PHE A 264 0.22 -0.96 26.07
CA PHE A 264 0.76 0.35 26.41
C PHE A 264 -0.04 1.49 25.79
N ILE A 265 -0.40 1.40 24.50
CA ILE A 265 -1.28 2.41 23.86
C ILE A 265 -2.61 2.52 24.60
N LYS A 266 -3.26 1.39 24.88
CA LYS A 266 -4.54 1.34 25.59
C LYS A 266 -4.45 2.02 26.97
N GLN A 267 -3.39 1.76 27.73
CA GLN A 267 -3.18 2.39 29.04
C GLN A 267 -2.97 3.91 28.92
N ASN A 268 -2.16 4.36 27.95
CA ASN A 268 -1.94 5.79 27.72
C ASN A 268 -3.23 6.53 27.36
N LEU A 269 -4.07 5.95 26.51
CA LEU A 269 -5.37 6.53 26.16
C LEU A 269 -6.32 6.62 27.36
N LEU A 270 -6.38 5.59 28.21
CA LEU A 270 -7.19 5.60 29.44
C LEU A 270 -6.74 6.68 30.44
N ILE A 271 -5.43 6.85 30.62
CA ILE A 271 -4.87 7.87 31.55
C ILE A 271 -5.20 9.28 31.07
N ASN A 272 -5.06 9.54 29.76
CA ASN A 272 -5.33 10.86 29.19
C ASN A 272 -6.82 11.25 29.30
N ASN A 273 -7.73 10.30 29.13
CA ASN A 273 -9.16 10.54 29.33
C ASN A 273 -9.50 10.87 30.79
N ASN A 274 -8.86 10.22 31.76
CA ASN A 274 -9.07 10.52 33.18
C ASN A 274 -8.52 11.91 33.59
N LYS A 275 -7.42 12.37 32.99
CA LYS A 275 -6.89 13.73 33.23
C LYS A 275 -7.81 14.83 32.69
N LEU A 276 -8.44 14.62 31.53
CA LEU A 276 -9.42 15.55 30.98
C LEU A 276 -10.66 15.69 31.88
N ILE A 277 -11.08 14.61 32.54
CA ILE A 277 -12.19 14.63 33.50
C ILE A 277 -11.80 15.35 34.81
N GLN A 278 -10.56 15.26 35.26
CA GLN A 278 -10.09 15.93 36.49
C GLN A 278 -9.87 17.44 36.33
N HIS A 279 -9.57 17.94 35.13
CA HIS A 279 -9.39 19.37 34.86
C HIS A 279 -10.62 20.04 34.23
N GLY A 280 -11.73 19.30 34.08
CA GLY A 280 -12.99 19.76 33.49
C GLY A 280 -14.13 20.03 34.49
N ASN A 281 -13.83 20.27 35.77
CA ASN A 281 -14.78 20.72 36.79
C ASN A 281 -14.32 22.03 37.43
#